data_AF-A0A7C1YUC4-F1
#
_entry.id   AF-A0A7C1YUC4-F1
#
_cell.length_a   1.000
_cell.length_b   1.000
_cell.length_c   1.000
_cell.angle_alpha   90.00
_cell.angle_beta   90.00
_cell.angle_gamma   90.00
#
_symmetry.space_group_name_H-M   'P 1'
#
loop_
_entity.id
_entity.type
_entity.pdbx_description
1 polymer ?
#
loop_
_entity_poly.entity_id
_entity_poly.type
_entity_poly.pdbx_seq_one_letter_code
_entity_poly.pdbx_strand_id
1 'polypeptide(L)'
;MPQAKSKRKTRSDKFPLTLHKTGQFCKKIKGSVSIKTLCNLYLDHQGTRAEINVGGSFNVCHWLKVEGDIDYRPILKESLPYLFVVSTCGAESSDTKTMGWDKLVQPLDRGSFDNYTLWKYLKEIGYTGPIGLRGYRIQGDPEENLAASVNTWKAFQERYRREHQ
;
A
#
# COMPACT_ATOMS: atom_id res chain seq x y z
N MET A 1 -29.53 9.06 -39.81
CA MET A 1 -29.17 8.61 -38.44
C MET A 1 -27.79 7.96 -38.49
N PRO A 2 -26.82 8.37 -37.65
CA PRO A 2 -25.48 7.81 -37.68
C PRO A 2 -25.48 6.38 -37.10
N GLN A 3 -24.89 5.43 -37.83
CA GLN A 3 -24.74 4.05 -37.37
C GLN A 3 -23.72 3.97 -36.22
N ALA A 4 -24.09 3.30 -35.13
CA ALA A 4 -23.23 3.07 -33.98
C ALA A 4 -22.01 2.20 -34.39
N LYS A 5 -20.79 2.73 -34.18
CA LYS A 5 -19.56 1.97 -34.41
C LYS A 5 -19.45 0.83 -33.40
N SER A 6 -19.39 -0.41 -33.89
CA SER A 6 -19.14 -1.62 -33.09
C SER A 6 -17.84 -1.48 -32.30
N LYS A 7 -17.90 -1.59 -30.96
CA LYS A 7 -16.72 -1.58 -30.09
C LYS A 7 -15.85 -2.80 -30.42
N ARG A 8 -14.58 -2.56 -30.73
CA ARG A 8 -13.60 -3.60 -31.06
C ARG A 8 -13.34 -4.46 -29.82
N LYS A 9 -13.82 -5.71 -29.82
CA LYS A 9 -13.61 -6.67 -28.73
C LYS A 9 -12.12 -6.88 -28.48
N THR A 10 -11.71 -6.75 -27.22
CA THR A 10 -10.36 -7.06 -26.76
C THR A 10 -10.14 -8.58 -26.73
N ARG A 11 -8.89 -9.03 -26.59
CA ARG A 11 -8.57 -10.48 -26.56
C ARG A 11 -9.29 -11.20 -25.41
N SER A 12 -9.46 -10.53 -24.26
CA SER A 12 -10.21 -11.03 -23.11
C SER A 12 -11.70 -11.23 -23.40
N ASP A 13 -12.32 -10.35 -24.20
CA ASP A 13 -13.75 -10.45 -24.56
C ASP A 13 -14.08 -11.64 -25.48
N LYS A 14 -13.05 -12.25 -26.08
CA LYS A 14 -13.21 -13.45 -26.93
C LYS A 14 -13.12 -14.76 -26.15
N PHE A 15 -12.68 -14.73 -24.89
CA PHE A 15 -12.36 -15.94 -24.12
C PHE A 15 -12.77 -15.80 -22.66
N PRO A 16 -14.06 -15.99 -22.32
CA PRO A 16 -14.52 -15.93 -20.95
C PRO A 16 -13.91 -17.07 -20.13
N LEU A 17 -13.05 -16.72 -19.18
CA LEU A 17 -12.53 -17.62 -18.15
C LEU A 17 -13.59 -17.75 -17.05
N THR A 18 -13.83 -18.97 -16.58
CA THR A 18 -14.75 -19.23 -15.46
C THR A 18 -13.96 -19.56 -14.21
N LEU A 19 -14.24 -18.88 -13.09
CA LEU A 19 -13.61 -19.19 -11.81
C LEU A 19 -14.15 -20.52 -11.27
N HIS A 20 -13.27 -21.49 -11.07
CA HIS A 20 -13.58 -22.78 -10.48
C HIS A 20 -13.63 -22.69 -8.96
N LYS A 21 -14.35 -23.62 -8.32
CA LYS A 21 -14.55 -23.65 -6.86
C LYS A 21 -13.25 -23.77 -6.05
N THR A 22 -12.16 -24.19 -6.68
CA THR A 22 -10.81 -24.27 -6.08
C THR A 22 -10.02 -22.96 -6.16
N GLY A 23 -10.62 -21.87 -6.66
CA GLY A 23 -9.95 -20.58 -6.87
C GLY A 23 -9.16 -20.49 -8.19
N GLN A 24 -9.14 -21.56 -9.00
CA GLN A 24 -8.47 -21.58 -10.29
C GLN A 24 -9.38 -21.05 -11.40
N PHE A 25 -8.86 -20.24 -12.32
CA PHE A 25 -9.59 -19.89 -13.54
C PHE A 25 -9.54 -21.09 -14.51
N CYS A 26 -10.68 -21.74 -14.71
CA CYS A 26 -10.83 -22.87 -15.62
C CYS A 26 -11.52 -22.44 -16.92
N LYS A 27 -11.11 -23.06 -18.02
CA LYS A 27 -11.78 -22.94 -19.32
C LYS A 27 -12.40 -24.29 -19.67
N LYS A 28 -13.73 -24.34 -19.80
CA LYS A 28 -14.41 -25.50 -20.40
C LYS A 28 -14.12 -25.52 -21.90
N ILE A 29 -13.27 -26.43 -22.34
CA ILE A 29 -13.02 -26.66 -23.78
C ILE A 29 -13.85 -27.88 -24.19
N LYS A 30 -14.81 -27.71 -25.11
CA LYS A 30 -15.46 -28.83 -25.81
C LYS A 30 -14.68 -29.08 -27.10
N GLY A 31 -14.12 -30.28 -27.28
CA GLY A 31 -13.39 -30.67 -28.49
C GLY A 31 -11.86 -30.69 -28.33
N SER A 32 -11.15 -30.91 -29.44
CA SER A 32 -9.68 -31.01 -29.48
C SER A 32 -8.99 -29.64 -29.28
N VAL A 33 -8.02 -29.58 -28.37
CA VAL A 33 -7.21 -28.38 -28.12
C VAL A 33 -6.10 -28.28 -29.17
N SER A 34 -5.99 -27.14 -29.85
CA SER A 34 -4.84 -26.90 -30.75
C SER A 34 -3.54 -26.76 -29.95
N ILE A 35 -2.41 -27.19 -30.52
CA ILE A 35 -1.07 -26.99 -29.94
C ILE A 35 -0.84 -25.53 -29.53
N LYS A 36 -1.30 -24.56 -30.33
CA LYS A 36 -1.22 -23.13 -30.02
C LYS A 36 -1.97 -22.75 -28.74
N THR A 37 -3.14 -23.35 -28.51
CA THR A 37 -3.92 -23.12 -27.28
C THR A 37 -3.22 -23.70 -26.06
N LEU A 38 -2.62 -24.89 -26.20
CA LEU A 38 -1.82 -25.54 -25.16
C LEU A 38 -0.58 -24.71 -24.79
N CYS A 39 0.17 -24.23 -25.78
CA CYS A 39 1.34 -23.37 -25.53
C CYS A 39 0.96 -22.06 -24.84
N ASN A 40 -0.13 -21.42 -25.25
CA ASN A 40 -0.60 -20.19 -24.59
C ASN A 40 -1.01 -20.43 -23.14
N LEU A 41 -1.74 -21.51 -22.85
CA LEU A 41 -2.11 -21.87 -21.48
C LEU A 41 -0.88 -22.19 -20.63
N TYR A 42 0.15 -22.84 -21.21
CA TYR A 42 1.41 -23.09 -20.53
C TYR A 42 2.15 -21.78 -20.23
N LEU A 43 2.24 -20.86 -21.19
CA LEU A 43 2.88 -19.55 -20.97
C LEU A 43 2.12 -18.71 -19.93
N ASP A 44 0.79 -18.66 -20.00
CA ASP A 44 -0.05 -17.99 -19.00
C ASP A 44 0.16 -18.63 -17.62
N HIS A 45 0.22 -19.97 -17.56
CA HIS A 45 0.47 -20.70 -16.33
C HIS A 45 1.87 -20.42 -15.72
N GLN A 46 2.91 -20.40 -16.56
CA GLN A 46 4.26 -20.01 -16.14
C GLN A 46 4.30 -18.54 -15.67
N GLY A 47 3.60 -17.64 -16.37
CA GLY A 47 3.44 -16.24 -15.98
C GLY A 47 2.69 -16.06 -14.67
N THR A 48 1.65 -16.87 -14.39
CA THR A 48 0.94 -16.86 -13.10
C THR A 48 1.73 -17.51 -11.96
N ARG A 49 2.74 -18.34 -12.26
CA ARG A 49 3.62 -18.96 -11.25
C ARG A 49 4.80 -18.08 -10.87
N ALA A 50 5.18 -17.14 -11.73
CA ALA A 50 6.08 -16.06 -11.38
C ALA A 50 5.28 -14.93 -10.72
N GLU A 51 4.74 -15.16 -9.52
CA GLU A 51 4.32 -14.05 -8.67
C GLU A 51 5.57 -13.23 -8.34
N ILE A 52 5.74 -12.11 -9.05
CA ILE A 52 6.78 -11.14 -8.73
C ILE A 52 6.34 -10.49 -7.42
N ASN A 53 6.92 -10.94 -6.30
CA ASN A 53 6.66 -10.43 -4.95
C ASN A 53 7.33 -9.06 -4.73
N VAL A 54 6.86 -8.06 -5.46
CA VAL A 54 7.35 -6.68 -5.41
C VAL A 54 6.19 -5.78 -5.01
N GLY A 55 6.44 -4.94 -4.01
CA GLY A 55 5.47 -4.00 -3.47
C GLY A 55 6.12 -2.67 -3.11
N GLY A 56 5.27 -1.69 -2.79
CA GLY A 56 5.65 -0.35 -2.38
C GLY A 56 5.85 -0.21 -0.88
N SER A 57 6.65 0.79 -0.50
CA SER A 57 6.78 1.27 0.87
C SER A 57 6.28 2.71 0.96
N PHE A 58 5.32 2.97 1.85
CA PHE A 58 4.91 4.33 2.18
C PHE A 58 5.77 4.86 3.30
N ASN A 59 6.50 5.96 3.07
CA ASN A 59 7.43 6.55 4.03
C ASN A 59 6.98 7.96 4.37
N VAL A 60 6.53 8.19 5.62
CA VAL A 60 5.96 9.48 6.05
C VAL A 60 6.88 10.66 5.73
N CYS A 61 8.15 10.59 6.13
CA CYS A 61 9.10 11.69 5.89
C CYS A 61 9.32 11.99 4.39
N HIS A 62 9.34 10.96 3.53
CA HIS A 62 9.52 11.15 2.09
C HIS A 62 8.24 11.66 1.43
N TRP A 63 7.07 11.17 1.85
CA TRP A 63 5.78 11.70 1.43
C TRP A 63 5.70 13.20 1.72
N LEU A 64 5.96 13.60 2.96
CA LEU A 64 5.95 15.00 3.37
C LEU A 64 6.99 15.83 2.61
N LYS A 65 8.21 15.30 2.39
CA LYS A 65 9.24 16.03 1.65
C LYS A 65 8.90 16.27 0.18
N VAL A 66 8.30 15.29 -0.49
CA VAL A 66 8.09 15.29 -1.95
C VAL A 66 6.70 15.78 -2.32
N GLU A 67 5.67 15.17 -1.73
CA GLU A 67 4.26 15.43 -2.02
C GLU A 67 3.69 16.54 -1.13
N GLY A 68 4.25 16.71 0.07
CA GLY A 68 3.82 17.71 1.04
C GLY A 68 2.83 17.13 2.04
N ASP A 69 2.32 17.99 2.92
CA ASP A 69 1.25 17.65 3.86
C ASP A 69 -0.13 17.73 3.18
N ILE A 70 -0.27 16.95 2.11
CA ILE A 70 -1.52 16.78 1.37
C ILE A 70 -2.18 15.45 1.77
N ASP A 71 -3.46 15.31 1.45
CA ASP A 71 -4.24 14.12 1.81
C ASP A 71 -3.66 12.84 1.19
N TYR A 72 -3.06 11.98 2.02
CA TYR A 72 -2.50 10.69 1.64
C TYR A 72 -3.56 9.60 1.43
N ARG A 73 -4.81 9.83 1.83
CA ARG A 73 -5.85 8.80 1.85
C ARG A 73 -6.12 8.18 0.48
N PRO A 74 -6.27 8.95 -0.62
CA PRO A 74 -6.55 8.39 -1.94
C PRO A 74 -5.45 7.43 -2.40
N ILE A 75 -4.18 7.83 -2.26
CA ILE A 75 -3.05 7.02 -2.73
C ILE A 75 -2.85 5.77 -1.88
N LEU A 76 -3.05 5.83 -0.56
CA LEU A 76 -2.96 4.66 0.31
C LEU A 76 -4.05 3.64 -0.01
N LYS A 77 -5.27 4.11 -0.28
CA LYS A 77 -6.39 3.23 -0.66
C LYS A 77 -6.15 2.56 -2.01
N GLU A 78 -5.65 3.30 -3.00
CA GLU A 78 -5.33 2.75 -4.32
C GLU A 78 -4.15 1.78 -4.28
N SER A 79 -3.12 2.10 -3.48
CA SER A 79 -1.89 1.29 -3.38
C SER A 79 -1.99 0.10 -2.43
N LEU A 80 -3.08 -0.04 -1.66
CA LEU A 80 -3.24 -1.08 -0.64
C LEU A 80 -2.87 -2.50 -1.13
N PRO A 81 -3.27 -2.98 -2.33
CA PRO A 81 -2.89 -4.32 -2.80
C PRO A 81 -1.39 -4.53 -2.98
N TYR A 82 -0.63 -3.45 -3.08
CA TYR A 82 0.80 -3.42 -3.33
C TYR A 82 1.59 -2.84 -2.15
N LEU A 83 0.92 -2.35 -1.11
CA LEU A 83 1.56 -1.69 0.03
C LEU A 83 2.10 -2.75 0.99
N PHE A 84 3.42 -2.91 1.04
CA PHE A 84 4.05 -3.95 1.86
C PHE A 84 4.40 -3.43 3.25
N VAL A 85 4.99 -2.24 3.33
CA VAL A 85 5.48 -1.67 4.59
C VAL A 85 5.17 -0.19 4.67
N VAL A 86 4.73 0.27 5.83
CA VAL A 86 4.63 1.69 6.16
C VAL A 86 5.76 2.03 7.12
N SER A 87 6.46 3.14 6.88
CA SER A 87 7.46 3.68 7.79
C SER A 87 7.01 5.04 8.31
N THR A 88 6.99 5.17 9.64
CA THR A 88 6.57 6.38 10.36
C THR A 88 7.71 6.96 11.18
N CYS A 89 7.62 8.26 11.47
CA CYS A 89 8.46 9.01 12.40
C CYS A 89 7.66 10.24 12.84
N GLY A 90 8.15 10.95 13.86
CA GLY A 90 7.70 12.31 14.13
C GLY A 90 8.11 13.22 12.98
N ALA A 91 7.24 14.15 12.62
CA ALA A 91 7.48 15.09 11.54
C ALA A 91 6.64 16.35 11.74
N GLU A 92 7.13 17.49 11.28
CA GLU A 92 6.31 18.69 11.12
C GLU A 92 5.33 18.55 9.95
N SER A 93 4.21 19.27 10.03
CA SER A 93 3.16 19.35 9.03
C SER A 93 3.19 20.70 8.28
N SER A 94 2.23 20.99 7.39
CA SER A 94 2.17 22.23 6.59
C SER A 94 3.25 22.33 5.48
N ASP A 95 4.11 23.36 5.47
CA ASP A 95 5.09 23.63 4.38
C ASP A 95 6.31 22.67 4.41
N THR A 96 6.04 21.39 4.33
CA THR A 96 7.01 20.31 4.54
C THR A 96 8.01 20.15 3.40
N LYS A 97 7.70 20.63 2.20
CA LYS A 97 8.60 20.54 1.04
C LYS A 97 9.86 21.40 1.22
N THR A 98 9.73 22.55 1.88
CA THR A 98 10.85 23.48 2.12
C THR A 98 11.68 23.10 3.35
N MET A 99 11.12 22.28 4.26
CA MET A 99 11.74 21.91 5.53
C MET A 99 12.99 21.03 5.39
N GLY A 100 13.90 21.18 6.36
CA GLY A 100 15.03 20.28 6.57
C GLY A 100 14.59 18.90 7.07
N TRP A 101 15.45 17.89 6.86
CA TRP A 101 15.17 16.53 7.31
C TRP A 101 15.07 16.40 8.83
N ASP A 102 15.70 17.30 9.59
CA ASP A 102 15.59 17.38 11.05
C ASP A 102 14.16 17.70 11.52
N LYS A 103 13.35 18.36 10.68
CA LYS A 103 11.93 18.61 10.94
C LYS A 103 11.02 17.48 10.47
N LEU A 104 11.46 16.69 9.49
CA LEU A 104 10.68 15.60 8.90
C LEU A 104 11.03 14.22 9.45
N VAL A 105 12.12 14.09 10.21
CA VAL A 105 12.58 12.86 10.85
C VAL A 105 12.91 13.15 12.30
N GLN A 106 11.92 12.97 13.16
CA GLN A 106 11.98 13.17 14.60
C GLN A 106 11.53 11.90 15.34
N PRO A 107 11.78 11.77 16.66
CA PRO A 107 11.11 10.80 17.50
C PRO A 107 9.59 10.87 17.35
N LEU A 108 8.89 9.73 17.46
CA LEU A 108 7.47 9.65 17.11
C LEU A 108 6.56 10.53 18.01
N ASP A 109 7.02 10.88 19.20
CA ASP A 109 6.36 11.81 20.13
C ASP A 109 6.49 13.30 19.74
N ARG A 110 7.21 13.62 18.66
CA ARG A 110 7.49 14.98 18.23
C ARG A 110 6.92 15.31 16.85
N GLY A 111 6.85 16.61 16.58
CA GLY A 111 6.30 17.16 15.34
C GLY A 111 4.78 17.29 15.38
N SER A 112 4.25 17.98 14.37
CA SER A 112 2.84 18.35 14.25
C SER A 112 2.04 17.47 13.28
N PHE A 113 2.69 16.55 12.55
CA PHE A 113 2.00 15.60 11.67
C PHE A 113 1.23 14.54 12.49
N ASP A 114 -0.06 14.39 12.19
CA ASP A 114 -0.95 13.48 12.91
C ASP A 114 -0.76 12.01 12.48
N ASN A 115 0.26 11.38 13.05
CA ASN A 115 0.55 9.97 12.87
C ASN A 115 -0.58 9.05 13.38
N TYR A 116 -1.37 9.48 14.37
CA TYR A 116 -2.48 8.67 14.85
C TYR A 116 -3.57 8.55 13.78
N THR A 117 -3.94 9.67 13.15
CA THR A 117 -4.94 9.66 12.08
C THR A 117 -4.48 8.85 10.87
N LEU A 118 -3.18 8.91 10.52
CA LEU A 118 -2.61 8.04 9.48
C LEU A 118 -2.73 6.56 9.85
N TRP A 119 -2.30 6.20 11.06
CA TRP A 119 -2.35 4.82 11.52
C TRP A 119 -3.79 4.27 11.61
N LYS A 120 -4.72 5.07 12.15
CA LYS A 120 -6.15 4.74 12.18
C LYS A 120 -6.70 4.52 10.77
N TYR A 121 -6.37 5.40 9.83
CA TYR A 121 -6.81 5.26 8.44
C TYR A 121 -6.28 3.98 7.79
N LEU A 122 -5.01 3.63 8.02
CA LEU A 122 -4.44 2.36 7.55
C LEU A 122 -5.24 1.15 8.05
N LYS A 123 -5.65 1.16 9.32
CA LYS A 123 -6.53 0.12 9.90
C LYS A 123 -7.89 0.09 9.21
N GLU A 124 -8.50 1.25 8.98
CA GLU A 124 -9.82 1.38 8.33
C GLU A 124 -9.84 0.86 6.89
N ILE A 125 -8.77 1.07 6.13
CA ILE A 125 -8.66 0.53 4.76
C ILE A 125 -8.23 -0.94 4.72
N GLY A 126 -7.94 -1.56 5.87
CA GLY A 126 -7.59 -2.99 5.95
C GLY A 126 -6.12 -3.31 5.75
N TYR A 127 -5.22 -2.35 5.97
CA TYR A 127 -3.78 -2.61 5.96
C TYR A 127 -3.37 -3.51 7.13
N THR A 128 -2.66 -4.60 6.82
CA THR A 128 -2.21 -5.61 7.80
C THR A 128 -0.69 -5.79 7.84
N GLY A 129 0.04 -5.04 7.00
CA GLY A 129 1.50 -5.10 6.95
C GLY A 129 2.18 -4.40 8.13
N PRO A 130 3.51 -4.54 8.25
CA PRO A 130 4.29 -3.93 9.32
C PRO A 130 4.34 -2.40 9.22
N ILE A 131 4.32 -1.76 10.39
CA ILE A 131 4.57 -0.32 10.54
C ILE A 131 5.88 -0.14 11.30
N GLY A 132 6.90 0.36 10.62
CA GLY A 132 8.25 0.52 11.17
C GLY A 132 8.56 1.95 11.60
N LEU A 133 9.26 2.11 12.72
CA LEU A 133 9.79 3.41 13.14
C LEU A 133 11.06 3.75 12.36
N ARG A 134 11.14 4.97 11.82
CA ARG A 134 12.33 5.52 11.17
C ARG A 134 13.10 6.43 12.12
N GLY A 135 14.30 6.01 12.51
CA GLY A 135 15.19 6.75 13.41
C GLY A 135 16.43 7.37 12.74
N TYR A 136 16.37 7.74 11.45
CA TYR A 136 17.57 8.12 10.70
C TYR A 136 18.13 9.48 11.13
N ARG A 137 19.38 9.51 11.61
CA ARG A 137 20.13 10.72 12.01
C ARG A 137 19.42 11.61 13.04
N ILE A 138 18.52 11.03 13.83
CA ILE A 138 17.93 11.71 14.97
C ILE A 138 19.03 12.00 16.00
N GLN A 139 19.07 13.23 16.50
CA GLN A 139 20.02 13.67 17.52
C GLN A 139 19.53 13.31 18.93
N GLY A 140 20.45 13.29 19.90
CA GLY A 140 20.17 12.95 21.29
C GLY A 140 20.39 11.47 21.60
N ASP A 141 19.97 11.05 22.79
CA ASP A 141 20.17 9.67 23.25
C ASP A 141 19.25 8.68 22.52
N PRO A 142 19.78 7.61 21.91
CA PRO A 142 18.97 6.63 21.19
C PRO A 142 17.96 5.86 22.04
N GLU A 143 18.30 5.56 23.30
CA GLU A 143 17.44 4.80 24.21
C GLU A 143 16.24 5.66 24.63
N GLU A 144 16.48 6.92 25.00
CA GLU A 144 15.42 7.89 25.32
C GLU A 144 14.50 8.13 24.12
N ASN A 145 15.07 8.33 22.93
CA ASN A 145 14.31 8.55 21.70
C ASN A 145 13.43 7.35 21.33
N LEU A 146 13.97 6.12 21.48
CA LEU A 146 13.22 4.89 21.23
C LEU A 146 12.11 4.71 22.28
N ALA A 147 12.42 4.92 23.57
CA ALA A 147 11.45 4.79 24.65
C ALA A 147 10.27 5.77 24.45
N ALA A 148 10.55 7.03 24.14
CA ALA A 148 9.53 8.03 23.84
C ALA A 148 8.66 7.61 22.64
N SER A 149 9.29 7.13 21.56
CA SER A 149 8.57 6.69 20.36
C SER A 149 7.68 5.46 20.63
N VAL A 150 8.16 4.49 21.40
CA VAL A 150 7.41 3.29 21.80
C VAL A 150 6.22 3.67 22.70
N ASN A 151 6.40 4.62 23.61
CA ASN A 151 5.31 5.10 24.48
C ASN A 151 4.22 5.79 23.66
N THR A 152 4.58 6.61 22.69
CA THR A 152 3.60 7.21 21.74
C THR A 152 2.86 6.15 20.94
N TRP A 153 3.56 5.14 20.45
CA TRP A 153 2.92 4.02 19.75
C TRP A 153 1.90 3.28 20.61
N LYS A 154 2.26 2.96 21.87
CA LYS A 154 1.34 2.36 22.84
C LYS A 154 0.13 3.25 23.11
N ALA A 155 0.33 4.56 23.20
CA ALA A 155 -0.76 5.52 23.37
C ALA A 155 -1.72 5.55 22.18
N PHE A 156 -1.23 5.39 20.95
CA PHE A 156 -2.08 5.23 19.77
C PHE A 156 -2.94 3.97 19.88
N GLN A 157 -2.34 2.82 20.23
CA GLN A 157 -3.06 1.57 20.39
C GLN A 157 -4.14 1.66 21.47
N GLU A 158 -3.84 2.30 22.59
CA GLU A 158 -4.78 2.58 23.67
C GLU A 158 -5.94 3.45 23.21
N ARG A 159 -5.64 4.58 22.56
CA ARG A 159 -6.64 5.51 22.04
C ARG A 159 -7.59 4.82 21.07
N TYR A 160 -7.06 4.05 20.12
CA TYR A 160 -7.88 3.35 19.14
C TYR A 160 -8.80 2.31 19.78
N ARG A 161 -8.32 1.59 20.80
CA ARG A 161 -9.17 0.64 21.54
C ARG A 161 -10.34 1.34 22.22
N ARG A 162 -10.12 2.52 22.81
CA ARG A 162 -11.20 3.31 23.46
C ARG A 162 -12.21 3.85 22.44
N GLU A 163 -11.75 4.24 21.25
CA GLU A 163 -12.62 4.74 20.18
C GLU A 163 -13.48 3.64 19.52
N HIS A 164 -13.12 2.36 19.70
CA HIS A 164 -13.79 1.20 19.07
C HIS A 164 -14.24 0.14 20.09
N GLN A 165 -14.44 0.55 21.35
CA GLN A 165 -15.20 -0.19 22.38
C GLN A 165 -16.68 0.18 22.28
#